data_AF-A0A7X0EXD2-F1
#
_entry.id   AF-A0A7X0EXD2-F1
#
_cell.length_a   1.000
_cell.length_b   1.000
_cell.length_c   1.000
_cell.angle_alpha   90.00
_cell.angle_beta   90.00
_cell.angle_gamma   90.00
#
_symmetry.space_group_name_H-M   'P 1'
#
loop_
_entity.id
_entity.type
_entity.pdbx_description
1 polymer ?
#
loop_
_entity_poly.entity_id
_entity_poly.type
_entity_poly.pdbx_seq_one_letter_code
_entity_poly.pdbx_strand_id
1 'polypeptide(L)'
;MIAAERFERAAVLGVAMAEELRRLLRRHAVATGDAVEGMVLVDVPYPDAAVVVAVLDVAAECFGERGATVEETRQAALTTLLQLAGFDAESQLQVASPGSLARS
;
A
#
# COMPACT_ATOMS: atom_id res chain seq x y z
N MET A 1 28.53 -13.63 -2.06
CA MET A 1 27.89 -13.22 -0.80
C MET A 1 27.35 -11.79 -0.84
N ILE A 2 28.08 -10.83 -1.45
CA ILE A 2 27.65 -9.41 -1.58
C ILE A 2 26.32 -9.22 -2.33
N ALA A 3 26.01 -10.05 -3.33
CA ALA A 3 24.78 -9.93 -4.10
C ALA A 3 23.52 -10.24 -3.26
N ALA A 4 23.55 -11.32 -2.47
CA ALA A 4 22.41 -11.73 -1.65
C ALA A 4 22.06 -10.67 -0.60
N GLU A 5 23.06 -10.14 0.11
CA GLU A 5 22.88 -9.06 1.09
C GLU A 5 22.35 -7.78 0.45
N ARG A 6 22.80 -7.46 -0.78
CA ARG A 6 22.29 -6.29 -1.52
C ARG A 6 20.82 -6.46 -1.89
N PHE A 7 20.42 -7.65 -2.35
CA PHE A 7 19.02 -7.92 -2.67
C PHE A 7 18.13 -7.89 -1.44
N GLU A 8 18.61 -8.43 -0.31
CA GLU A 8 17.89 -8.39 0.97
C GLU A 8 17.65 -6.94 1.43
N ARG A 9 18.68 -6.09 1.41
CA ARG A 9 18.54 -4.67 1.75
C ARG A 9 17.57 -3.93 0.83
N ALA A 10 17.59 -4.24 -0.47
CA ALA A 10 16.66 -3.65 -1.44
C ALA A 10 15.21 -4.08 -1.17
N ALA A 11 14.99 -5.35 -0.81
CA ALA A 11 13.66 -5.86 -0.44
C ALA A 11 13.14 -5.17 0.82
N VAL A 12 13.97 -5.02 1.86
CA VAL A 12 13.61 -4.30 3.09
C VAL A 12 13.26 -2.84 2.80
N LEU A 13 14.03 -2.17 1.93
CA LEU A 13 13.73 -0.81 1.50
C LEU A 13 12.38 -0.73 0.76
N GLY A 14 12.07 -1.70 -0.12
CA GLY A 14 10.79 -1.78 -0.80
C GLY A 14 9.61 -1.88 0.18
N VAL A 15 9.73 -2.71 1.21
CA VAL A 15 8.71 -2.84 2.27
C VAL A 15 8.58 -1.53 3.07
N ALA A 16 9.70 -0.88 3.41
CA ALA A 16 9.66 0.39 4.12
C ALA A 16 8.97 1.50 3.32
N MET A 17 9.25 1.57 2.01
CA MET A 17 8.59 2.51 1.09
C MET A 17 7.08 2.24 0.99
N ALA A 18 6.69 0.97 0.91
CA ALA A 18 5.29 0.57 0.87
C ALA A 18 4.54 0.97 2.16
N GLU A 19 5.14 0.78 3.34
CA GLU A 19 4.53 1.20 4.61
C GLU A 19 4.45 2.72 4.74
N GLU A 20 5.44 3.48 4.26
CA GLU A 20 5.35 4.95 4.30
C GLU A 20 4.31 5.49 3.31
N LEU A 21 4.19 4.90 2.11
CA LEU A 21 3.08 5.20 1.20
C LEU A 21 1.73 4.94 1.86
N ARG A 22 1.59 3.81 2.56
CA ARG A 22 0.37 3.50 3.32
C ARG A 22 0.08 4.57 4.37
N ARG A 23 1.09 4.96 5.15
CA ARG A 23 0.94 6.00 6.18
C ARG A 23 0.55 7.34 5.58
N LEU A 24 1.18 7.72 4.47
CA LEU A 24 0.88 8.95 3.75
C LEU A 24 -0.55 8.97 3.23
N LEU A 25 -0.98 7.91 2.54
CA LEU A 25 -2.36 7.78 2.04
C LEU A 25 -3.38 7.79 3.18
N ARG A 26 -3.09 7.12 4.31
CA ARG A 26 -3.95 7.17 5.51
C ARG A 26 -4.07 8.56 6.12
N ARG A 27 -3.02 9.39 6.08
CA ARG A 27 -3.08 10.78 6.57
C ARG A 27 -4.03 11.63 5.73
N HIS A 28 -4.10 11.34 4.44
CA HIS A 28 -4.88 12.10 3.44
C HIS A 28 -6.24 11.48 3.12
N ALA A 29 -6.50 10.26 3.60
CA ALA A 29 -7.81 9.62 3.52
C ALA A 29 -8.79 10.38 4.42
N VAL A 30 -9.46 11.38 3.86
CA VAL A 30 -10.61 12.01 4.50
C VAL A 30 -11.71 10.96 4.57
N ALA A 31 -12.36 10.82 5.72
CA ALA A 31 -13.58 10.01 5.85
C ALA A 31 -14.75 10.71 5.13
N THR A 32 -14.61 10.91 3.82
CA THR A 32 -15.68 11.39 2.96
C THR A 32 -16.59 10.22 2.67
N GLY A 33 -17.85 10.32 3.10
CA GLY A 33 -18.90 9.32 2.91
C GLY A 33 -19.30 9.05 1.45
N ASP A 34 -18.55 9.56 0.47
CA ASP A 34 -18.66 9.26 -0.96
C ASP A 34 -17.61 8.21 -1.33
N ALA A 35 -17.78 7.00 -0.81
CA ALA A 35 -17.16 5.82 -1.41
C ALA A 35 -17.95 5.50 -2.67
N VAL A 36 -17.38 5.75 -3.85
CA VAL A 36 -17.96 5.24 -5.10
C VAL A 36 -17.70 3.74 -5.10
N GLU A 37 -18.76 2.94 -4.93
CA GLU A 37 -18.80 1.46 -4.98
C GLU A 37 -17.43 0.78 -4.79
N GLY A 38 -16.98 0.67 -3.54
CA GLY A 38 -15.77 -0.08 -3.18
C GLY A 38 -14.44 0.64 -3.37
N MET A 39 -14.43 1.89 -3.86
CA MET A 39 -13.23 2.72 -3.95
C MET A 39 -13.22 3.83 -2.90
N VAL A 40 -12.07 4.03 -2.25
CA VAL A 40 -11.82 5.18 -1.36
C VAL A 40 -11.07 6.23 -2.16
N LEU A 41 -11.67 7.41 -2.31
CA LEU A 41 -11.01 8.54 -2.94
C LEU A 41 -10.10 9.22 -1.92
N VAL A 42 -8.81 9.35 -2.26
CA VAL A 42 -7.80 10.01 -1.43
C VAL A 42 -7.28 11.22 -2.18
N ASP A 43 -7.54 12.41 -1.65
CA ASP A 43 -6.96 13.65 -2.18
C ASP A 43 -5.65 13.94 -1.47
N VAL A 44 -4.54 13.90 -2.20
CA VAL A 44 -3.21 14.13 -1.66
C VAL A 44 -2.75 15.52 -2.10
N PRO A 45 -2.51 16.47 -1.18
CA PRO A 45 -2.05 17.81 -1.55
C PRO A 45 -0.58 17.81 -1.99
N TYR A 46 -0.16 18.84 -2.72
CA TYR A 46 1.26 19.13 -2.97
C TYR A 46 1.97 19.49 -1.65
N PRO A 47 3.21 19.01 -1.40
CA PRO A 47 4.10 18.29 -2.32
C PRO A 47 3.94 16.77 -2.33
N ASP A 48 3.17 16.20 -1.42
CA ASP A 48 3.06 14.76 -1.19
C ASP A 48 2.57 14.02 -2.44
N ALA A 49 1.65 14.60 -3.22
CA ALA A 49 1.16 14.00 -4.46
C ALA A 49 2.27 13.76 -5.50
N ALA A 50 3.23 14.69 -5.61
CA ALA A 50 4.33 14.53 -6.55
C ALA A 50 5.23 13.34 -6.18
N VAL A 51 5.43 13.13 -4.87
CA VAL A 51 6.19 11.99 -4.36
C VAL A 51 5.44 10.69 -4.59
N VAL A 52 4.14 10.65 -4.30
CA VAL A 52 3.30 9.47 -4.54
C VAL A 52 3.34 9.06 -6.01
N VAL A 53 3.11 10.01 -6.92
CA VAL A 53 3.13 9.75 -8.37
C VAL A 53 4.48 9.18 -8.81
N ALA A 54 5.59 9.82 -8.40
CA ALA A 54 6.92 9.37 -8.79
C ALA A 54 7.22 7.94 -8.30
N VAL A 55 6.81 7.59 -7.07
CA VAL A 55 7.03 6.24 -6.54
C VAL A 55 6.16 5.22 -7.27
N LEU A 56 4.89 5.54 -7.58
CA LEU A 56 4.00 4.63 -8.29
C LEU A 56 4.44 4.39 -9.74
N ASP A 57 4.95 5.40 -10.42
CA ASP A 57 5.48 5.27 -11.78
C ASP A 57 6.69 4.31 -11.80
N VAL A 58 7.64 4.50 -10.89
CA VAL A 58 8.80 3.61 -10.77
C VAL A 58 8.38 2.20 -10.34
N ALA A 59 7.43 2.08 -9.42
CA ALA A 59 6.92 0.79 -8.97
C ALA A 59 6.24 0.02 -10.10
N ALA A 60 5.44 0.69 -10.92
CA ALA A 60 4.79 0.09 -12.08
C ALA A 60 5.83 -0.48 -13.08
N GLU A 61 6.90 0.26 -13.35
CA GLU A 61 8.01 -0.23 -14.16
C GLU A 61 8.70 -1.45 -13.53
N CYS A 62 8.92 -1.42 -12.22
CA CYS A 62 9.59 -2.50 -11.49
C CYS A 62 8.77 -3.79 -11.44
N PHE A 63 7.45 -3.67 -11.24
CA PHE A 63 6.53 -4.81 -11.16
C PHE A 63 6.00 -5.26 -12.52
N GLY A 64 6.19 -4.44 -13.58
CA GLY A 64 5.68 -4.72 -14.92
C GLY A 64 4.16 -4.56 -15.04
N GLU A 65 3.54 -3.80 -14.14
CA GLU A 65 2.10 -3.56 -14.10
C GLU A 65 1.65 -2.74 -15.32
N ARG A 66 0.47 -3.05 -15.86
CA ARG A 66 -0.11 -2.34 -17.01
C ARG A 66 -1.61 -2.22 -16.87
N GLY A 67 -2.11 -0.99 -16.99
CA GLY A 67 -3.52 -0.66 -17.19
C GLY A 67 -3.79 -0.12 -18.59
N ALA A 68 -5.06 0.11 -18.93
CA ALA A 68 -5.45 0.82 -20.14
C ALA A 68 -5.13 2.33 -20.05
N THR A 69 -4.97 2.84 -18.82
CA THR A 69 -4.56 4.22 -18.53
C THR A 69 -3.35 4.28 -17.60
N VAL A 70 -2.76 5.48 -17.49
CA VAL A 70 -1.65 5.74 -16.55
C VAL A 70 -2.15 5.59 -15.12
N GLU A 71 -3.35 6.08 -14.83
CA GLU A 71 -4.00 6.00 -13.53
C GLU A 71 -4.27 4.55 -13.13
N GLU A 72 -4.77 3.71 -14.04
CA GLU A 72 -4.96 2.27 -13.79
C GLU A 72 -3.62 1.55 -13.53
N THR A 73 -2.57 1.90 -14.27
CA THR A 73 -1.23 1.34 -14.07
C THR A 73 -0.69 1.69 -12.68
N ARG A 74 -0.84 2.95 -12.25
CA ARG A 74 -0.47 3.41 -10.92
C ARG A 74 -1.29 2.72 -9.83
N GLN A 75 -2.58 2.51 -10.05
CA GLN A 75 -3.46 1.81 -9.12
C GLN A 75 -3.06 0.34 -8.93
N ALA A 76 -2.66 -0.33 -10.02
CA ALA A 76 -2.11 -1.69 -9.95
C ALA A 76 -0.81 -1.73 -9.13
N ALA A 77 0.13 -0.82 -9.40
CA ALA A 77 1.38 -0.71 -8.64
C ALA A 77 1.14 -0.40 -7.14
N LEU A 78 0.16 0.47 -6.84
CA LEU A 78 -0.22 0.77 -5.46
C LEU A 78 -0.76 -0.46 -4.74
N THR A 79 -1.62 -1.25 -5.39
CA THR A 79 -2.16 -2.50 -4.83
C THR A 79 -1.03 -3.45 -4.44
N THR A 80 -0.07 -3.66 -5.34
CA THR A 80 1.10 -4.52 -5.09
C THR A 80 1.96 -4.01 -3.93
N LEU A 81 2.21 -2.70 -3.84
CA LEU A 81 2.92 -2.12 -2.70
C LEU A 81 2.17 -2.33 -1.37
N LEU A 82 0.86 -2.10 -1.34
CA LEU A 82 0.07 -2.29 -0.11
C LEU A 82 0.03 -3.76 0.33
N GLN A 83 0.02 -4.71 -0.61
CA GLN A 83 0.17 -6.14 -0.30
C GLN A 83 1.53 -6.43 0.36
N LEU A 84 2.62 -5.87 -0.17
CA LEU A 84 3.96 -5.99 0.42
C LEU A 84 4.05 -5.39 1.84
N ALA A 85 3.25 -4.38 2.15
CA ALA A 85 3.12 -3.80 3.49
C ALA A 85 2.23 -4.63 4.45
N GLY A 86 1.83 -5.85 4.07
CA GLY A 86 1.02 -6.74 4.91
C GLY A 86 -0.47 -6.37 4.95
N PHE A 87 -1.01 -5.84 3.85
CA PHE A 87 -2.44 -5.59 3.66
C PHE A 87 -3.10 -6.67 2.78
N ASP A 88 -2.65 -7.92 2.89
CA ASP A 88 -3.50 -9.05 2.48
C ASP A 88 -4.49 -9.33 3.61
N ALA A 89 -5.78 -9.43 3.26
CA ALA A 89 -6.90 -9.58 4.19
C ALA A 89 -6.78 -10.78 5.15
N GLU A 90 -5.85 -11.69 4.91
CA GLU A 90 -5.56 -12.85 5.78
C GLU A 90 -4.71 -12.52 7.01
N SER A 91 -3.96 -11.41 7.02
CA SER A 91 -3.01 -11.12 8.11
C SER A 91 -3.60 -10.28 9.26
N GLN A 92 -4.76 -9.63 9.07
CA GLN A 92 -5.35 -8.72 10.07
C GLN A 92 -6.70 -9.18 10.65
N LEU A 93 -7.20 -10.38 10.29
CA LEU A 93 -8.42 -10.97 10.90
C LEU A 93 -8.15 -11.91 12.08
N GLN A 94 -6.90 -12.16 12.48
CA GLN A 94 -6.57 -13.01 13.63
C GLN A 94 -6.24 -12.26 14.93
N VAL A 95 -6.41 -10.93 14.97
CA VAL A 95 -6.22 -10.15 16.21
C VAL A 95 -7.51 -9.42 16.57
N ALA A 96 -8.49 -10.17 17.08
CA ALA A 96 -9.24 -9.86 18.31
C ALA A 96 -10.52 -10.72 18.41
N SER A 97 -10.45 -11.78 19.20
CA SER A 97 -11.57 -12.12 20.09
C SER A 97 -11.01 -12.34 21.50
N PRO A 98 -10.78 -11.27 22.29
CA PRO A 98 -10.51 -11.41 23.71
C PRO A 98 -11.86 -11.56 24.41
N GLY A 99 -12.38 -12.79 24.51
CA GLY A 99 -13.64 -13.00 25.22
C GLY A 99 -14.31 -14.35 25.04
N SER A 100 -13.68 -15.44 25.47
CA SER A 100 -14.43 -16.62 25.92
C SER A 100 -13.62 -17.48 26.91
N LEU A 101 -13.21 -16.85 28.00
CA LEU A 101 -13.04 -17.55 29.27
C LEU A 101 -13.91 -16.83 30.31
N ALA A 102 -15.17 -17.26 30.46
CA ALA A 102 -15.86 -17.39 31.75
C ALA A 102 -17.35 -17.77 31.58
N ARG A 103 -17.75 -18.80 32.35
CA ARG A 103 -19.11 -19.21 32.78
C ARG A 103 -19.89 -20.20 31.89
N SER A 104 -19.82 -21.48 32.26
CA SER A 104 -20.81 -22.16 33.11
C SER A 104 -20.27 -23.51 33.58
#